data_AF-A0A401ZIY2-F1
#
_entry.id   AF-A0A401ZIY2-F1
#
_cell.length_a   1.000
_cell.length_b   1.000
_cell.length_c   1.000
_cell.angle_alpha   90.00
_cell.angle_beta   90.00
_cell.angle_gamma   90.00
#
_symmetry.space_group_name_H-M   'P 1'
#
loop_
_entity.id
_entity.type
_entity.pdbx_description
1 polymer ?
#
loop_
_entity_poly.entity_id
_entity_poly.type
_entity_poly.pdbx_seq_one_letter_code
_entity_poly.pdbx_strand_id
1 'polypeptide(L)' 'MVFFEYENYLIEPKVSAGQAHIVFARIAPPDWVYGLHVGMIRHGRQICHAQKPKCGECPLYARCAYVGSVNPQKTEIS' A
#
# COMPACT_ATOMS: atom_id res chain seq x y z
N MET A 1 -22.90 5.18 4.77
CA MET A 1 -22.29 5.46 6.08
C MET A 1 -21.17 4.44 6.29
N VAL A 2 -20.06 4.59 5.57
CA VAL A 2 -18.86 3.78 5.78
C VAL A 2 -17.94 4.70 6.57
N PHE A 3 -17.74 4.39 7.84
CA PHE A 3 -17.06 5.22 8.82
C PHE A 3 -15.61 5.46 8.37
N PHE A 4 -15.34 6.69 7.95
CA PHE A 4 -14.05 7.23 7.54
C PHE A 4 -13.15 7.50 8.77
N GLU A 5 -12.80 6.48 9.56
CA GLU A 5 -11.91 6.65 10.73
C GLU A 5 -10.55 5.96 10.57
N TYR A 6 -10.04 5.88 9.34
CA TYR A 6 -8.67 5.44 9.04
C TYR A 6 -8.05 6.32 7.95
N GLU A 7 -7.86 7.61 8.24
CA GLU A 7 -7.50 8.63 7.25
C GLU A 7 -6.19 8.42 6.46
N ASN A 8 -5.43 7.34 6.69
CA ASN A 8 -4.16 7.12 5.99
C ASN A 8 -3.90 5.68 5.50
N TYR A 9 -4.70 4.66 5.86
CA TYR A 9 -4.46 3.27 5.44
C TYR A 9 -5.33 2.88 4.23
N LEU A 10 -4.74 2.13 3.29
CA LEU A 10 -5.43 1.70 2.07
C LEU A 10 -6.54 0.65 2.33
N ILE A 11 -6.31 -0.24 3.29
CA ILE A 11 -7.28 -1.22 3.84
C ILE A 11 -6.98 -1.41 5.34
N GLU A 12 -7.91 -2.02 6.07
CA GLU A 12 -7.71 -2.30 7.50
C GLU A 12 -6.43 -3.11 7.76
N PRO A 13 -5.74 -2.87 8.90
CA PRO A 13 -4.64 -3.73 9.32
C PRO A 13 -5.10 -5.17 9.57
N LYS A 14 -4.18 -6.13 9.37
CA LYS A 14 -4.39 -7.57 9.66
C LYS A 14 -5.47 -8.28 8.83
N VAL A 15 -5.87 -7.69 7.71
CA VAL A 15 -6.74 -8.34 6.72
C VAL A 15 -5.98 -9.47 6.03
N SER A 16 -6.57 -10.66 5.93
CA SER A 16 -5.95 -11.78 5.20
C SER A 16 -5.92 -11.51 3.68
N ALA A 17 -5.07 -12.23 2.94
CA ALA A 17 -4.99 -12.07 1.48
C ALA A 17 -6.35 -12.30 0.78
N GLY A 18 -7.13 -13.29 1.22
CA GLY A 18 -8.46 -13.57 0.66
C GLY A 18 -9.46 -12.44 0.94
N GLN A 19 -9.45 -11.90 2.17
CA GLN A 19 -10.29 -10.74 2.51
C GLN A 19 -9.86 -9.48 1.75
N ALA A 20 -8.55 -9.27 1.54
CA ALA A 20 -8.04 -8.15 0.77
C ALA A 20 -8.55 -8.17 -0.69
N HIS A 21 -8.62 -9.35 -1.32
CA HIS A 21 -9.24 -9.46 -2.65
C HIS A 21 -10.70 -8.99 -2.66
N ILE A 22 -11.48 -9.35 -1.64
CA ILE A 22 -12.90 -8.94 -1.53
C ILE A 22 -13.00 -7.42 -1.33
N VAL A 23 -12.17 -6.85 -0.46
CA VAL A 23 -12.18 -5.40 -0.20
C VAL A 23 -11.78 -4.63 -1.45
N PHE A 24 -10.67 -5.00 -2.10
CA PHE A 24 -10.20 -4.31 -3.30
C PHE A 24 -11.17 -4.43 -4.48
N ALA A 25 -11.81 -5.58 -4.68
CA ALA A 25 -12.82 -5.75 -5.72
C ALA A 25 -14.06 -4.85 -5.53
N ARG A 26 -14.35 -4.41 -4.30
CA ARG A 26 -15.47 -3.50 -4.02
C ARG A 26 -15.15 -2.03 -4.27
N ILE A 27 -13.87 -1.65 -4.16
CA ILE A 27 -13.44 -0.24 -4.28
C ILE A 27 -12.78 0.08 -5.62
N ALA A 28 -12.23 -0.92 -6.31
CA ALA A 28 -11.60 -0.73 -7.61
C ALA A 28 -12.66 -0.78 -8.74
N PRO A 29 -12.57 0.09 -9.76
CA PRO A 29 -13.32 -0.10 -10.99
C PRO A 29 -13.05 -1.49 -11.57
N PRO A 30 -14.07 -2.19 -12.14
CA PRO A 30 -13.91 -3.56 -12.64
C PRO A 30 -12.72 -3.75 -13.59
N ASP A 31 -12.52 -2.79 -14.50
CA ASP A 31 -11.45 -2.82 -15.49
C ASP A 31 -10.04 -2.67 -14.88
N TRP A 32 -9.96 -2.21 -13.64
CA TRP A 32 -8.70 -1.95 -12.95
C TRP A 32 -8.29 -3.08 -12.01
N VAL A 33 -9.19 -4.02 -11.69
CA VAL A 33 -8.93 -5.09 -10.71
C VAL A 33 -7.66 -5.88 -11.04
N TYR A 34 -7.51 -6.28 -12.30
CA TYR A 34 -6.32 -7.02 -12.76
C TYR A 34 -5.05 -6.16 -12.66
N GLY A 35 -5.12 -4.92 -13.15
CA GLY A 35 -4.00 -3.98 -13.13
C GLY A 35 -3.55 -3.65 -11.70
N LEU A 36 -4.50 -3.46 -10.80
CA LEU A 36 -4.27 -3.24 -9.37
C LEU A 36 -3.54 -4.43 -8.74
N HIS A 37 -4.06 -5.65 -8.95
CA HIS A 37 -3.48 -6.87 -8.40
C HIS A 37 -2.02 -7.07 -8.84
N VAL A 38 -1.76 -7.02 -10.16
CA VAL A 38 -0.41 -7.20 -10.71
C VAL A 38 0.50 -6.04 -10.30
N GLY A 39 -0.02 -4.81 -10.30
CA GLY A 39 0.70 -3.61 -9.87
C GLY A 39 1.18 -3.72 -8.41
N MET A 40 0.32 -4.17 -7.50
CA MET A 40 0.68 -4.39 -6.09
C MET A 40 1.76 -5.46 -5.93
N ILE A 41 1.67 -6.57 -6.66
CA ILE A 41 2.68 -7.64 -6.61
C ILE A 41 4.03 -7.12 -7.12
N ARG A 42 4.04 -6.42 -8.26
CA ARG A 42 5.28 -5.85 -8.82
C ARG A 42 5.89 -4.83 -7.86
N HIS A 43 5.07 -3.94 -7.31
CA HIS A 43 5.51 -2.94 -6.35
C HIS A 43 6.14 -3.56 -5.09
N GLY A 44 5.49 -4.55 -4.49
CA GLY A 44 6.04 -5.25 -3.31
C GLY A 44 7.34 -6.03 -3.60
N ARG A 45 7.48 -6.54 -4.83
CA ARG A 45 8.68 -7.27 -5.26
C ARG A 45 9.86 -6.38 -5.65
N GLN A 46 9.61 -5.14 -6.07
CA GLN A 46 10.65 -4.26 -6.63
C GLN A 46 11.02 -3.09 -5.72
N ILE A 47 10.08 -2.61 -4.89
CA ILE A 47 10.21 -1.39 -4.09
C ILE A 47 9.83 -1.64 -2.63
N CYS A 48 8.60 -2.07 -2.37
CA CYS A 48 8.04 -2.21 -1.02
C CYS A 48 8.29 -3.61 -0.44
N HIS A 49 9.56 -3.97 -0.32
CA HIS A 49 9.98 -5.25 0.24
C HIS A 49 9.54 -5.40 1.70
N ALA A 50 9.23 -6.64 2.12
CA ALA A 50 8.85 -6.95 3.50
C ALA A 50 9.92 -6.53 4.53
N GLN A 51 11.19 -6.54 4.12
CA GLN A 51 12.31 -6.02 4.89
C GLN A 51 13.05 -4.98 4.06
N LYS A 52 13.39 -3.84 4.67
CA LYS A 52 14.16 -2.74 4.05
C LYS A 52 13.57 -2.27 2.70
N PRO A 53 12.35 -1.72 2.68
CA PRO A 53 11.76 -1.16 1.46
C PRO A 53 12.57 0.02 0.92
N LYS A 54 12.57 0.21 -0.40
CA LYS A 54 13.22 1.33 -1.10
C LYS A 54 12.32 2.57 -1.10
N CYS A 55 11.99 3.09 0.08
CA CYS A 55 10.99 4.15 0.23
C CYS A 55 11.33 5.45 -0.51
N GLY A 56 12.61 5.80 -0.65
CA GLY A 56 13.04 6.98 -1.42
C GLY A 56 12.74 6.88 -2.93
N GLU A 57 12.56 5.68 -3.46
CA GLU A 57 12.18 5.42 -4.86
C GLU A 57 10.67 5.16 -5.00
N CYS A 58 9.91 5.17 -3.90
CA CYS A 58 8.52 4.74 -3.90
C CYS A 58 7.59 5.84 -4.42
N PRO A 59 6.83 5.61 -5.51
CA PRO A 59 5.89 6.61 -6.03
C PRO A 59 4.71 6.88 -5.08
N LEU A 60 4.49 6.00 -4.10
CA LEU A 60 3.44 6.12 -3.11
C LEU A 60 3.91 6.82 -1.83
N TYR A 61 5.18 7.25 -1.75
CA TYR A 61 5.80 7.77 -0.53
C TYR A 61 4.97 8.86 0.15
N ALA A 62 4.54 9.88 -0.60
CA ALA A 62 3.78 11.01 -0.08
C ALA A 62 2.41 10.65 0.52
N ARG A 63 1.90 9.45 0.24
CA ARG A 63 0.60 8.94 0.74
C ARG A 63 0.77 7.62 1.49
N CYS A 64 1.99 7.27 1.87
CA CYS A 64 2.30 5.99 2.50
C CYS A 64 2.00 6.05 4.00
N ALA A 65 0.95 5.35 4.43
CA ALA A 65 0.59 5.20 5.85
C ALA A 65 1.76 4.70 6.70
N TYR A 66 2.62 3.83 6.15
CA TYR A 66 3.68 3.15 6.91
C TYR A 66 4.81 4.11 7.33
N VAL A 67 5.30 4.93 6.40
CA VAL A 67 6.30 5.97 6.71
C VAL A 67 5.66 7.11 7.50
N GLY A 68 4.41 7.47 7.18
CA GLY A 68 3.64 8.51 7.87
C GLY A 68 3.26 8.18 9.32
N SER A 69 3.36 6.92 9.78
CA SER A 69 2.96 6.52 11.14
C SER A 69 4.03 5.86 12.00
N VAL A 70 5.16 5.37 11.46
CA VAL A 70 6.09 4.58 12.33
C VAL A 70 7.60 4.67 12.08
N ASN A 71 8.15 5.26 11.01
CA ASN A 71 9.61 5.46 10.97
C ASN A 71 10.10 6.34 9.80
N PRO A 72 10.87 7.41 10.07
CA PRO A 72 11.67 8.07 9.04
C PRO A 72 12.83 7.14 8.69
N GLN A 73 12.76 6.45 7.54
CA GLN A 73 13.98 5.85 7.01
C GLN A 73 14.92 6.99 6.67
N LYS A 74 16.00 7.09 7.44
CA LYS A 74 17.16 7.95 7.27
C LYS A 74 17.51 8.05 5.78
N THR A 75 17.05 9.12 5.13
CA THR A 75 17.47 9.52 3.79
C THR A 75 18.88 10.07 3.93
N GLU A 76 19.88 9.18 3.93
CA GLU A 76 21.21 9.55 3.46
C GLU A 76 21.17 9.51 1.95
N ILE A 77 20.80 10.65 1.37
CA ILE A 77 21.10 10.96 -0.02
C ILE A 77 22.40 11.75 0.04
N SER A 78 23.49 11.08 -0.36
CA SER A 78 24.73 11.74 -0.81
C SER A 78 24.54 12.35 -2.18
#